data_AF-A0AAD9DZG4-F1
#
_entry.id   AF-A0AAD9DZG4-F1
#
_cell.length_a   1.000
_cell.length_b   1.000
_cell.length_c   1.000
_cell.angle_alpha   90.00
_cell.angle_beta   90.00
_cell.angle_gamma   90.00
#
_symmetry.space_group_name_H-M   'P 1'
#
loop_
_entity.id
_entity.type
_entity.pdbx_description
1 polymer ?
#
loop_
_entity_poly.entity_id
_entity_poly.type
_entity_poly.pdbx_seq_one_letter_code
_entity_poly.pdbx_strand_id
1 'polypeptide(L)'
;MADLGKKYCVNCLADVTNLRLRCTDCQDIELCPECFSAGAEIGAHRRWHGYQQVDGGRFTLWGPEAEGEWTSREEQSLLDAIEQYGFGNWEDMATHVGASRTPQEVMDHYVTMYIHGNLGKACIPDNIPNRVTDHTCPSGGPLSPSLTTPLPPLVISTTEQQQLGYMPLRDDYEIEYDQEAEKLISGLSVNYDDEDVEIEMKRAHVDMYVRKLRERQRRKNIARDYNLVPAFLGRDKKDKDRERPGGVSGGGSGGVLGGAGGGGGLGGGGTTAPSASVTAGSGAPVVASKRKVTKEEREQRAKLRPLCQFMARRELEEFFDNMQKERALRAKVRELQRYRRNGITRLDESAEYEAARHKREKRKENKSSKRGGGGGGGTGGGGGAGGGGGAGGGGASTVKEEGKDGEFSAIEHLAGFELLSDREKVLCNSLNLSPSRYLTVKTIIIKDHLQKRQGVPAKSRLPTYLDKVLKRRILSFLTESGWISRDAS
;
A
#
# COMPACT_ATOMS: atom_id res chain seq x y z
N MET A 1 -15.09 17.72 -4.00
CA MET A 1 -16.13 18.25 -3.08
C MET A 1 -17.25 18.81 -3.96
N ALA A 2 -18.49 18.32 -3.79
CA ALA A 2 -19.74 18.69 -4.47
C ALA A 2 -19.67 19.10 -5.96
N ASP A 3 -19.94 18.13 -6.84
CA ASP A 3 -20.62 18.41 -8.11
C ASP A 3 -21.83 19.30 -7.78
N LEU A 4 -21.79 20.56 -8.21
CA LEU A 4 -22.87 21.52 -8.02
C LEU A 4 -24.03 21.05 -8.91
N GLY A 5 -24.75 20.05 -8.42
CA GLY A 5 -25.93 19.52 -9.08
C GLY A 5 -26.86 20.67 -9.45
N LYS A 6 -27.49 20.55 -10.61
CA LYS A 6 -28.30 21.62 -11.21
C LYS A 6 -29.22 22.26 -10.17
N LYS A 7 -29.15 23.58 -10.05
CA LYS A 7 -29.99 24.38 -9.16
C LYS A 7 -31.06 25.08 -9.97
N TYR A 8 -32.25 25.15 -9.41
CA TYR A 8 -33.40 25.73 -10.08
C TYR A 8 -34.02 26.82 -9.20
N CYS A 9 -34.46 27.90 -9.85
CA CYS A 9 -35.20 28.96 -9.20
C CYS A 9 -36.49 28.38 -8.61
N VAL A 10 -36.72 28.59 -7.31
CA VAL A 10 -37.92 28.05 -6.64
C VAL A 10 -39.22 28.63 -7.21
N ASN A 11 -39.16 29.84 -7.80
CA ASN A 11 -40.34 30.51 -8.35
C ASN A 11 -40.69 30.05 -9.77
N CYS A 12 -39.74 30.18 -10.70
CA CYS A 12 -39.98 29.98 -12.14
C CYS A 12 -39.35 28.70 -12.69
N LEU A 13 -38.66 27.92 -11.85
CA LEU A 13 -37.96 26.68 -12.21
C LEU A 13 -36.83 26.85 -13.26
N ALA A 14 -36.42 28.09 -13.56
CA ALA A 14 -35.27 28.35 -14.42
C ALA A 14 -33.98 27.82 -13.80
N ASP A 15 -33.03 27.38 -14.63
CA ASP A 15 -31.70 26.96 -14.18
C ASP A 15 -30.91 28.16 -13.62
N VAL A 16 -30.51 28.05 -12.35
CA VAL A 16 -29.77 29.08 -11.61
C VAL A 16 -28.46 28.52 -11.04
N THR A 17 -27.95 27.43 -11.61
CA THR A 17 -26.69 26.78 -11.20
C THR A 17 -25.53 27.76 -11.21
N ASN A 18 -25.53 28.68 -12.18
CA ASN A 18 -24.44 29.62 -12.41
C ASN A 18 -24.51 30.90 -11.57
N LEU A 19 -25.70 31.43 -11.31
CA LEU A 19 -25.89 32.63 -10.50
C LEU A 19 -27.27 32.58 -9.87
N ARG A 20 -27.32 32.69 -8.54
CA ARG A 20 -28.57 32.70 -7.79
C ARG A 20 -28.48 33.55 -6.55
N LEU A 21 -29.64 34.02 -6.07
CA LEU A 21 -29.77 34.69 -4.80
C LEU A 21 -30.39 33.73 -3.80
N ARG A 22 -29.61 33.36 -2.79
CA ARG A 22 -30.04 32.50 -1.70
C ARG A 22 -30.58 33.37 -0.56
N CYS A 23 -31.81 33.11 -0.13
CA CYS A 23 -32.34 33.73 1.08
C CYS A 23 -31.53 33.27 2.31
N THR A 24 -31.16 34.19 3.20
CA THR A 24 -30.47 33.85 4.46
C THR A 24 -31.42 33.43 5.57
N ASP A 25 -32.70 33.77 5.42
CA ASP A 25 -33.70 33.62 6.48
C ASP A 25 -34.59 32.39 6.25
N CYS A 26 -34.65 31.91 4.99
CA CYS A 26 -35.45 30.75 4.60
C CYS A 26 -34.54 29.62 4.14
N GLN A 27 -34.83 28.41 4.58
CA GLN A 27 -34.18 27.21 4.04
C GLN A 27 -34.63 26.97 2.60
N ASP A 28 -33.68 26.59 1.75
CA ASP A 28 -33.89 26.15 0.37
C ASP A 28 -34.60 27.15 -0.57
N ILE A 29 -34.62 28.44 -0.23
CA ILE A 29 -35.09 29.49 -1.15
C ILE A 29 -33.91 30.02 -1.95
N GLU A 30 -33.85 29.61 -3.22
CA GLU A 30 -32.90 30.13 -4.21
C GLU A 30 -33.70 30.74 -5.38
N LEU A 31 -33.45 32.02 -5.67
CA LEU A 31 -34.13 32.77 -6.71
C LEU A 31 -33.18 33.10 -7.86
N CYS A 32 -33.70 33.13 -9.09
CA CYS A 32 -33.00 33.75 -10.21
C CYS A 32 -32.98 35.28 -10.05
N PRO A 33 -32.02 35.99 -10.68
CA PRO A 33 -31.97 37.45 -10.63
C PRO A 33 -33.28 38.14 -11.05
N GLU A 34 -34.00 37.58 -12.03
CA GLU A 34 -35.27 38.13 -12.52
C GLU A 34 -36.38 37.99 -11.45
N CYS A 35 -36.52 36.84 -10.81
CA CYS A 35 -37.53 36.63 -9.76
C CYS A 35 -37.22 37.42 -8.49
N PHE A 36 -35.93 37.56 -8.15
CA PHE A 36 -35.49 38.40 -7.04
C PHE A 36 -35.81 39.87 -7.29
N SER A 37 -35.45 40.40 -8.46
CA SER A 37 -35.71 41.80 -8.84
C SER A 37 -37.21 42.11 -9.00
N ALA A 38 -38.01 41.12 -9.39
CA ALA A 38 -39.48 41.22 -9.40
C ALA A 38 -40.10 41.14 -7.99
N GLY A 39 -39.32 40.87 -6.95
CA GLY A 39 -39.79 40.76 -5.56
C GLY A 39 -40.67 39.54 -5.30
N ALA A 40 -40.36 38.39 -5.92
CA ALA A 40 -41.14 37.17 -5.78
C ALA A 40 -41.20 36.68 -4.31
N GLU A 41 -42.41 36.38 -3.83
CA GLU A 41 -42.67 35.87 -2.48
C GLU A 41 -43.37 34.51 -2.56
N ILE A 42 -42.87 33.51 -1.81
CA ILE A 42 -43.36 32.12 -1.87
C ILE A 42 -43.53 31.58 -0.44
N GLY A 43 -44.75 31.17 -0.08
CA GLY A 43 -45.04 30.65 1.25
C GLY A 43 -44.68 31.64 2.36
N ALA A 44 -43.75 31.25 3.24
CA ALA A 44 -43.24 32.09 4.32
C ALA A 44 -42.11 33.05 3.90
N HIS A 45 -41.59 32.93 2.68
CA HIS A 45 -40.55 33.81 2.15
C HIS A 45 -41.11 35.22 1.89
N ARG A 46 -40.31 36.26 2.19
CA ARG A 46 -40.66 37.66 1.93
C ARG A 46 -39.51 38.38 1.27
N ARG A 47 -39.83 39.34 0.40
CA ARG A 47 -38.83 40.09 -0.40
C ARG A 47 -37.85 40.94 0.42
N TRP A 48 -38.16 41.17 1.70
CA TRP A 48 -37.35 41.95 2.63
C TRP A 48 -36.40 41.10 3.48
N HIS A 49 -36.39 39.77 3.30
CA HIS A 49 -35.40 38.90 3.94
C HIS A 49 -33.97 39.25 3.51
N GLY A 50 -33.00 38.78 4.28
CA GLY A 50 -31.60 38.84 3.85
C GLY A 50 -31.33 37.89 2.68
N TYR A 51 -30.38 38.27 1.81
CA TYR A 51 -29.96 37.46 0.68
C TYR A 51 -28.45 37.41 0.54
N GLN A 52 -27.95 36.28 0.05
CA GLN A 52 -26.58 36.07 -0.35
C GLN A 52 -26.53 35.76 -1.85
N GLN A 53 -25.69 36.49 -2.59
CA GLN A 53 -25.37 36.14 -3.96
C GLN A 53 -24.47 34.91 -3.99
N VAL A 54 -24.85 33.90 -4.74
CA VAL A 54 -24.08 32.67 -4.91
C VAL A 54 -23.70 32.54 -6.39
N ASP A 55 -22.40 32.63 -6.65
CA ASP A 55 -21.79 32.44 -7.96
C ASP A 55 -21.40 30.96 -8.15
N GLY A 56 -21.67 30.41 -9.34
CA GLY A 56 -21.36 29.04 -9.73
C GLY A 56 -19.92 28.81 -10.21
N GLY A 57 -19.00 29.74 -9.92
CA GLY A 57 -17.59 29.67 -10.29
C GLY A 57 -17.26 30.32 -11.63
N ARG A 58 -18.02 31.33 -12.07
CA ARG A 58 -17.79 32.06 -13.35
C ARG A 58 -16.72 33.14 -13.24
N PHE A 59 -16.33 33.55 -12.04
CA PHE A 59 -15.27 34.52 -11.85
C PHE A 59 -13.90 33.92 -12.14
N THR A 60 -12.92 34.75 -12.51
CA THR A 60 -11.53 34.32 -12.72
C THR A 60 -10.73 34.42 -11.41
N LEU A 61 -9.94 33.39 -11.10
CA LEU A 61 -9.16 33.36 -9.85
C LEU A 61 -7.90 34.22 -9.93
N TRP A 62 -7.25 34.23 -11.09
CA TRP A 62 -5.95 34.86 -11.33
C TRP A 62 -6.05 36.30 -11.85
N GLY A 63 -7.25 36.88 -11.80
CA GLY A 63 -7.54 38.22 -12.30
C GLY A 63 -7.97 38.25 -13.77
N PRO A 64 -8.41 39.42 -14.26
CA PRO A 64 -8.91 39.58 -15.63
C PRO A 64 -7.79 39.63 -16.70
N GLU A 65 -6.55 39.87 -16.29
CA GLU A 65 -5.38 39.95 -17.19
C GLU A 65 -4.66 38.60 -17.36
N ALA A 66 -5.07 37.56 -16.62
CA ALA A 66 -4.51 36.23 -16.77
C ALA A 66 -4.96 35.63 -18.11
N GLU A 67 -4.01 35.17 -18.92
CA GLU A 67 -4.25 34.63 -20.26
C GLU A 67 -5.30 33.51 -20.24
N GLY A 68 -6.27 33.57 -21.17
CA GLY A 68 -7.18 32.47 -21.46
C GLY A 68 -8.50 32.42 -20.66
N GLU A 69 -8.91 33.45 -19.93
CA GLU A 69 -10.24 33.56 -19.28
C GLU A 69 -10.62 32.32 -18.44
N TRP A 70 -9.67 31.74 -17.69
CA TRP A 70 -9.95 30.57 -16.85
C TRP A 70 -10.91 30.89 -15.71
N THR A 71 -12.05 30.22 -15.71
CA THR A 71 -13.06 30.36 -14.66
C THR A 71 -12.68 29.56 -13.42
N SER A 72 -13.08 30.01 -12.23
CA SER A 72 -12.83 29.28 -10.98
C SER A 72 -13.40 27.86 -11.02
N ARG A 73 -14.45 27.62 -11.81
CA ARG A 73 -14.99 26.27 -12.04
C ARG A 73 -14.05 25.39 -12.87
N GLU A 74 -13.46 25.93 -13.93
CA GLU A 74 -12.43 25.23 -14.72
C GLU A 74 -11.19 24.96 -13.88
N GLU A 75 -10.77 25.93 -13.04
CA GLU A 75 -9.64 25.75 -12.10
C GLU A 75 -9.89 24.59 -11.13
N GLN A 76 -11.08 24.53 -10.55
CA GLN A 76 -11.44 23.43 -9.67
C GLN A 76 -11.47 22.10 -10.42
N SER A 77 -12.07 22.07 -11.61
CA SER A 77 -12.12 20.86 -12.46
C SER A 77 -10.72 20.38 -12.84
N LEU A 78 -9.79 21.31 -13.09
CA LEU A 78 -8.39 21.00 -13.40
C LEU A 78 -7.69 20.33 -12.21
N LEU A 79 -7.91 20.85 -10.99
CA LEU A 79 -7.32 20.27 -9.78
C LEU A 79 -7.93 18.90 -9.43
N ASP A 80 -9.23 18.73 -9.62
CA ASP A 80 -9.88 17.42 -9.46
C ASP A 80 -9.36 16.43 -10.52
N ALA A 81 -9.19 16.87 -11.77
CA ALA A 81 -8.65 16.07 -12.86
C ALA A 81 -7.21 15.63 -12.61
N ILE A 82 -6.34 16.50 -12.09
CA ILE A 82 -4.95 16.11 -11.83
C ILE A 82 -4.83 15.14 -10.65
N GLU A 83 -5.71 15.26 -9.64
CA GLU A 83 -5.81 14.27 -8.56
C GLU A 83 -6.28 12.91 -9.10
N GLN A 84 -7.21 12.91 -10.07
CA GLN A 84 -7.80 11.68 -10.60
C GLN A 84 -6.91 10.96 -11.63
N TYR A 85 -6.36 11.68 -12.61
CA TYR A 85 -5.63 11.09 -13.74
C TYR A 85 -4.11 11.17 -13.59
N GLY A 86 -3.62 12.00 -12.67
CA GLY A 86 -2.20 12.22 -12.44
C GLY A 86 -1.55 13.17 -13.46
N PHE A 87 -0.41 13.73 -13.06
CA PHE A 87 0.37 14.65 -13.90
C PHE A 87 0.88 13.96 -15.16
N GLY A 88 0.72 14.60 -16.32
CA GLY A 88 1.20 14.12 -17.62
C GLY A 88 0.12 13.51 -18.51
N ASN A 89 -1.04 13.12 -17.97
CA ASN A 89 -2.16 12.61 -18.75
C ASN A 89 -3.09 13.75 -19.21
N TRP A 90 -2.56 14.65 -20.03
CA TRP A 90 -3.25 15.90 -20.42
C TRP A 90 -4.48 15.69 -21.30
N GLU A 91 -4.56 14.58 -22.04
CA GLU A 91 -5.73 14.24 -22.87
C GLU A 91 -6.98 13.97 -22.03
N ASP A 92 -6.85 13.10 -21.03
CA ASP A 92 -7.95 12.79 -20.11
C ASP A 92 -8.29 13.99 -19.23
N MET A 93 -7.26 14.75 -18.79
CA MET A 93 -7.47 15.96 -17.99
C MET A 93 -8.25 17.03 -18.76
N ALA A 94 -7.92 17.29 -20.04
CA ALA A 94 -8.67 18.26 -20.85
C ALA A 94 -10.13 17.83 -21.06
N THR A 95 -10.35 16.54 -21.28
CA THR A 95 -11.70 15.98 -21.39
C THR A 95 -12.52 16.21 -20.10
N HIS A 96 -11.87 16.15 -18.93
CA HIS A 96 -12.51 16.39 -17.63
C HIS A 96 -12.76 17.88 -17.34
N VAL A 97 -11.80 18.75 -17.65
CA VAL A 97 -11.94 20.21 -17.47
C VAL A 97 -13.09 20.74 -18.31
N GLY A 98 -13.20 20.29 -19.55
CA GLY A 98 -14.30 20.58 -20.46
C GLY A 98 -13.85 20.72 -21.91
N ALA A 99 -14.79 20.54 -22.83
CA ALA A 99 -14.53 20.58 -24.28
C ALA A 99 -14.05 21.94 -24.82
N SER A 100 -14.06 23.00 -24.00
CA SER A 100 -13.56 24.33 -24.34
C SER A 100 -12.04 24.46 -24.26
N ARG A 101 -11.33 23.46 -23.72
CA ARG A 101 -9.87 23.52 -23.51
C ARG A 101 -9.18 22.37 -24.22
N THR A 102 -8.07 22.68 -24.88
CA THR A 102 -7.18 21.68 -25.48
C THR A 102 -6.22 21.10 -24.44
N PRO A 103 -5.70 19.87 -24.64
CA PRO A 103 -4.67 19.28 -23.77
C PRO A 103 -3.45 20.17 -23.59
N GLN A 104 -3.05 20.88 -24.65
CA GLN A 104 -1.92 21.81 -24.63
C GLN A 104 -2.20 23.02 -23.73
N GLU A 105 -3.36 23.66 -23.88
CA GLU A 105 -3.75 24.79 -23.03
C GLU A 105 -3.87 24.39 -21.55
N VAL A 106 -4.40 23.20 -21.27
CA VAL A 106 -4.52 22.65 -19.91
C VAL A 106 -3.14 22.45 -19.28
N MET A 107 -2.22 21.85 -20.04
CA MET A 107 -0.84 21.66 -19.60
C MET A 107 -0.15 23.00 -19.33
N ASP A 108 -0.19 23.92 -20.31
CA ASP A 108 0.51 25.20 -20.24
C ASP A 108 -0.01 26.05 -19.09
N HIS A 109 -1.34 26.07 -18.88
CA HIS A 109 -1.97 26.75 -17.75
C HIS A 109 -1.55 26.15 -16.41
N TYR A 110 -1.62 24.83 -16.26
CA TYR A 110 -1.24 24.16 -15.00
C TYR A 110 0.22 24.44 -14.66
N VAL A 111 1.12 24.29 -15.64
CA VAL A 111 2.56 24.52 -15.46
C VAL A 111 2.84 25.98 -15.13
N THR A 112 2.24 26.92 -15.85
CA THR A 112 2.50 28.36 -15.65
C THR A 112 1.94 28.86 -14.32
N MET A 113 0.72 28.47 -13.95
CA MET A 113 0.03 29.04 -12.79
C MET A 113 0.32 28.28 -11.49
N TYR A 114 0.39 26.96 -11.53
CA TYR A 114 0.55 26.12 -10.33
C TYR A 114 1.99 25.69 -10.09
N ILE A 115 2.78 25.40 -11.13
CA ILE A 115 4.16 24.91 -10.97
C ILE A 115 5.18 26.06 -10.96
N HIS A 116 5.10 26.97 -11.91
CA HIS A 116 6.02 28.11 -12.02
C HIS A 116 5.45 29.42 -11.46
N GLY A 117 4.15 29.43 -11.16
CA GLY A 117 3.46 30.55 -10.56
C GLY A 117 3.77 30.70 -9.07
N ASN A 118 3.03 31.59 -8.43
CA ASN A 118 3.24 31.93 -7.03
C ASN A 118 3.03 30.74 -6.08
N LEU A 119 2.07 29.86 -6.42
CA LEU A 119 1.80 28.65 -5.64
C LEU A 119 3.01 27.70 -5.68
N GLY A 120 3.50 27.38 -6.86
CA GLY A 120 4.64 26.49 -7.04
C GLY A 120 5.89 27.03 -6.34
N LYS A 121 6.19 28.33 -6.51
CA LYS A 121 7.31 28.97 -5.81
C LYS A 121 7.20 28.92 -4.28
N ALA A 122 5.98 28.95 -3.73
CA ALA A 122 5.75 28.89 -2.29
C ALA A 122 5.74 27.45 -1.73
N CYS A 123 5.31 26.48 -2.53
CA CYS A 123 5.06 25.11 -2.10
C CYS A 123 6.17 24.12 -2.51
N ILE A 124 6.88 24.40 -3.61
CA ILE A 124 7.93 23.56 -4.17
C ILE A 124 9.27 24.17 -3.76
N PRO A 125 10.11 23.47 -2.99
CA PRO A 125 11.43 23.97 -2.61
C PRO A 125 12.34 24.06 -3.85
N ASP A 126 13.17 25.12 -3.92
CA ASP A 126 14.14 25.34 -5.01
C ASP A 126 15.09 24.15 -5.22
N ASN A 127 15.32 23.40 -4.15
CA ASN A 127 16.00 22.11 -4.18
C ASN A 127 15.01 21.05 -3.74
N ILE A 128 14.47 20.30 -4.70
CA ILE A 128 13.78 19.05 -4.42
C ILE A 128 14.91 18.05 -4.11
N PRO A 129 15.13 17.65 -2.85
CA PRO A 129 16.15 16.66 -2.55
C PRO A 129 15.72 15.39 -3.28
N ASN A 130 16.45 15.02 -4.32
CA ASN A 130 16.21 13.83 -5.11
C ASN A 130 16.52 12.61 -4.23
N ARG A 131 15.60 12.31 -3.31
CA ARG A 131 15.72 11.23 -2.31
C ARG A 131 15.38 9.87 -2.90
N VAL A 132 14.95 9.83 -4.16
CA VAL A 132 14.81 8.57 -4.88
C VAL A 132 16.23 8.11 -5.24
N THR A 133 16.84 7.40 -4.30
CA THR A 133 18.06 6.65 -4.58
C THR A 133 17.66 5.45 -5.43
N ASP A 134 18.12 5.43 -6.68
CA ASP A 134 18.02 4.26 -7.53
C ASP A 134 18.88 3.14 -6.93
N HIS A 135 18.25 2.26 -6.14
CA HIS A 135 18.90 1.09 -5.57
C HIS A 135 19.15 -0.03 -6.59
N THR A 136 18.64 0.11 -7.81
CA THR A 136 18.92 -0.78 -8.94
C THR A 136 20.20 -0.41 -9.69
N CYS A 137 20.76 0.79 -9.46
CA CYS A 137 22.02 1.25 -10.04
C CYS A 137 23.10 1.49 -8.98
N PRO A 138 24.18 0.68 -8.94
CA PRO A 138 25.27 0.86 -7.97
C PRO A 138 26.04 2.18 -8.10
N SER A 139 25.91 2.90 -9.23
CA SER A 139 26.79 4.01 -9.61
C SER A 139 26.09 5.36 -9.79
N GLY A 140 24.83 5.52 -9.37
CA GLY A 140 24.13 6.80 -9.49
C GLY A 140 23.94 7.27 -10.94
N GLY A 141 23.87 6.32 -11.88
CA GLY A 141 23.52 6.59 -13.27
C GLY A 141 22.05 6.99 -13.45
N PRO A 142 21.62 7.30 -14.69
CA PRO A 142 20.21 7.59 -14.98
C PRO A 142 19.31 6.42 -14.56
N LEU A 143 18.10 6.74 -14.11
CA LEU A 143 17.06 5.75 -13.79
C LEU A 143 16.92 4.77 -14.98
N SER A 144 17.13 3.49 -14.74
CA SER A 144 17.16 2.43 -15.77
C SER A 144 18.17 2.67 -16.90
N PRO A 145 19.47 2.34 -16.70
CA PRO A 145 20.52 2.46 -17.70
C PRO A 145 20.21 1.74 -19.01
N SER A 146 19.39 0.68 -18.95
CA SER A 146 18.86 -0.07 -20.08
C SER A 146 18.03 0.78 -21.04
N LEU A 147 17.33 1.83 -20.56
CA LEU A 147 16.57 2.76 -21.39
C LEU A 147 17.48 3.77 -22.12
N THR A 148 18.67 4.02 -21.58
CA THR A 148 19.63 5.01 -22.14
C THR A 148 20.69 4.38 -23.03
N THR A 149 20.78 3.05 -23.06
CA THR A 149 21.74 2.34 -23.91
C THR A 149 21.10 2.10 -25.28
N PRO A 150 21.55 2.76 -26.37
CA PRO A 150 21.00 2.52 -27.69
C PRO A 150 21.28 1.07 -28.08
N LEU A 151 20.22 0.26 -28.20
CA LEU A 151 20.37 -1.10 -28.67
C LEU A 151 20.66 -1.07 -30.17
N PRO A 152 21.60 -1.90 -30.67
CA PRO A 152 21.85 -2.01 -32.10
C PRO A 152 20.54 -2.35 -32.83
N PRO A 153 20.16 -1.62 -33.89
CA PRO A 153 18.90 -1.84 -34.57
C PRO A 153 18.88 -3.23 -35.21
N LEU A 154 17.93 -4.07 -34.80
CA LEU A 154 17.61 -5.30 -35.50
C LEU A 154 16.96 -4.95 -36.84
N VAL A 155 17.57 -5.38 -37.96
CA VAL A 155 17.06 -5.11 -39.32
C VAL A 155 15.84 -6.01 -39.59
N ILE A 156 14.67 -5.61 -39.12
CA ILE A 156 13.40 -6.35 -39.24
C ILE A 156 12.38 -5.45 -39.95
N SER A 157 11.72 -5.98 -41.00
CA SER A 157 10.66 -5.25 -41.72
C SER A 157 9.42 -5.08 -40.86
N THR A 158 8.58 -4.09 -41.17
CA THR A 158 7.33 -3.83 -40.41
C THR A 158 6.42 -5.05 -40.33
N THR A 159 6.37 -5.87 -41.39
CA THR A 159 5.58 -7.11 -41.41
C THR A 159 6.12 -8.15 -40.44
N GLU A 160 7.45 -8.32 -40.37
CA GLU A 160 8.09 -9.27 -39.47
C GLU A 160 8.02 -8.79 -38.01
N GLN A 161 8.06 -7.47 -37.77
CA GLN A 161 7.83 -6.89 -36.44
C GLN A 161 6.44 -7.26 -35.92
N GLN A 162 5.40 -7.13 -36.76
CA GLN A 162 4.03 -7.53 -36.42
C GLN A 162 3.90 -9.05 -36.20
N GLN A 163 4.55 -9.87 -37.02
CA GLN A 163 4.52 -11.33 -36.87
C GLN A 163 5.17 -11.81 -35.56
N LEU A 164 6.22 -11.11 -35.11
CA LEU A 164 6.92 -11.43 -33.86
C LEU A 164 6.31 -10.72 -32.64
N GLY A 165 5.44 -9.74 -32.83
CA GLY A 165 5.03 -8.80 -31.78
C GLY A 165 6.24 -8.07 -31.19
N TYR A 166 7.28 -7.80 -31.97
CA TYR A 166 8.53 -7.23 -31.49
C TYR A 166 8.50 -5.70 -31.53
N MET A 167 8.87 -5.05 -30.43
CA MET A 167 8.92 -3.61 -30.24
C MET A 167 10.37 -3.10 -30.31
N PRO A 168 10.86 -2.61 -31.46
CA PRO A 168 12.30 -2.40 -31.68
C PRO A 168 12.95 -1.35 -30.79
N LEU A 169 12.21 -0.30 -30.41
CA LEU A 169 12.72 0.76 -29.53
C LEU A 169 12.81 0.35 -28.06
N ARG A 170 12.18 -0.77 -27.70
CA ARG A 170 12.16 -1.31 -26.33
C ARG A 170 12.91 -2.63 -26.20
N ASP A 171 13.20 -3.29 -27.33
CA ASP A 171 13.74 -4.66 -27.36
C ASP A 171 12.88 -5.65 -26.56
N ASP A 172 11.57 -5.45 -26.65
CA ASP A 172 10.55 -6.23 -25.98
C ASP A 172 9.67 -6.95 -26.99
N TYR A 173 9.11 -8.09 -26.58
CA TYR A 173 8.07 -8.78 -27.31
C TYR A 173 6.72 -8.56 -26.61
N GLU A 174 5.63 -8.51 -27.37
CA GLU A 174 4.27 -8.47 -26.82
C GLU A 174 3.98 -9.69 -25.94
N ILE A 175 4.54 -10.84 -26.30
CA ILE A 175 4.48 -12.08 -25.52
C ILE A 175 5.92 -12.48 -25.18
N GLU A 176 6.27 -12.37 -23.90
CA GLU A 176 7.61 -12.69 -23.42
C GLU A 176 7.75 -14.18 -23.05
N TYR A 177 9.01 -14.64 -22.98
CA TYR A 177 9.28 -15.94 -22.41
C TYR A 177 8.88 -15.99 -20.93
N ASP A 178 8.10 -16.99 -20.55
CA ASP A 178 7.47 -17.14 -19.23
C ASP A 178 6.65 -15.90 -18.86
N GLN A 179 5.59 -15.64 -19.64
CA GLN A 179 4.62 -14.55 -19.44
C GLN A 179 3.93 -14.57 -18.06
N GLU A 180 4.02 -15.70 -17.35
CA GLU A 180 3.41 -15.89 -16.04
C GLU A 180 4.37 -15.59 -14.89
N ALA A 181 5.58 -15.08 -15.18
CA ALA A 181 6.55 -14.70 -14.17
C ALA A 181 5.99 -13.63 -13.21
N GLU A 182 5.25 -12.68 -13.75
CA GLU A 182 4.66 -11.55 -13.04
C GLU A 182 3.59 -12.00 -12.03
N LYS A 183 2.98 -13.18 -12.21
CA LYS A 183 2.05 -13.77 -11.22
C LYS A 183 2.71 -14.04 -9.86
N LEU A 184 4.04 -14.21 -9.81
CA LEU A 184 4.75 -14.39 -8.54
C LEU A 184 4.73 -13.15 -7.66
N ILE A 185 4.61 -11.96 -8.26
CA ILE A 185 4.69 -10.68 -7.56
C ILE A 185 3.38 -9.90 -7.59
N SER A 186 2.43 -10.25 -8.45
CA SER A 186 1.17 -9.50 -8.64
C SER A 186 0.30 -9.37 -7.37
N GLY A 187 0.40 -10.34 -6.45
CA GLY A 187 -0.32 -10.34 -5.19
C GLY A 187 0.51 -9.92 -3.97
N LEU A 188 1.75 -9.46 -4.15
CA LEU A 188 2.61 -9.06 -3.03
C LEU A 188 2.23 -7.65 -2.56
N SER A 189 1.85 -7.53 -1.29
CA SER A 189 1.75 -6.25 -0.58
C SER A 189 2.88 -6.12 0.42
N VAL A 190 3.36 -4.90 0.67
CA VAL A 190 4.37 -4.60 1.70
C VAL A 190 3.67 -3.84 2.82
N ASN A 191 3.63 -4.40 4.02
CA ASN A 191 2.99 -3.77 5.18
C ASN A 191 4.04 -3.53 6.27
N TYR A 192 3.83 -2.50 7.09
CA TYR A 192 4.78 -2.11 8.14
C TYR A 192 4.75 -3.06 9.35
N ASP A 193 3.69 -3.85 9.49
CA ASP A 193 3.43 -4.81 10.55
C ASP A 193 3.69 -6.27 10.13
N ASP A 194 4.26 -6.49 8.94
CA ASP A 194 4.65 -7.83 8.47
C ASP A 194 5.65 -8.47 9.45
N GLU A 195 5.44 -9.74 9.80
CA GLU A 195 6.40 -10.50 10.61
C GLU A 195 7.69 -10.81 9.81
N ASP A 196 8.83 -11.00 10.48
CA ASP A 196 10.13 -11.29 9.83
C ASP A 196 10.05 -12.44 8.82
N VAL A 197 9.29 -13.49 9.14
CA VAL A 197 9.08 -14.66 8.25
C VAL A 197 8.29 -14.27 7.00
N GLU A 198 7.31 -13.38 7.12
CA GLU A 198 6.55 -12.88 5.97
C GLU A 198 7.41 -11.98 5.09
N ILE A 199 8.26 -11.14 5.69
CA ILE A 199 9.23 -10.31 4.97
C ILE A 199 10.18 -11.19 4.15
N GLU A 200 10.78 -12.21 4.77
CA GLU A 200 11.68 -13.15 4.08
C GLU A 200 10.96 -13.96 2.99
N MET A 201 9.71 -14.35 3.22
CA MET A 201 8.88 -14.99 2.18
C MET A 201 8.70 -14.07 0.98
N LYS A 202 8.37 -12.78 1.19
CA LYS A 202 8.18 -11.81 0.11
C LYS A 202 9.49 -11.59 -0.65
N ARG A 203 10.62 -11.49 0.06
CA ARG A 203 11.97 -11.43 -0.54
C ARG A 203 12.26 -12.64 -1.43
N ALA A 204 11.92 -13.84 -0.99
CA ALA A 204 12.10 -15.06 -1.78
C ALA A 204 11.27 -15.05 -3.08
N HIS A 205 10.02 -14.57 -3.04
CA HIS A 205 9.19 -14.42 -4.25
C HIS A 205 9.78 -13.43 -5.24
N VAL A 206 10.29 -12.29 -4.75
CA VAL A 206 10.98 -11.29 -5.59
C VAL A 206 12.25 -11.89 -6.19
N ASP A 207 13.05 -12.61 -5.41
CA ASP A 207 14.27 -13.28 -5.88
C ASP A 207 13.96 -14.35 -6.95
N MET A 208 12.87 -15.11 -6.78
CA MET A 208 12.37 -16.03 -7.82
C MET A 208 12.00 -15.29 -9.11
N TYR A 209 11.28 -14.17 -9.01
CA TYR A 209 10.93 -13.35 -10.17
C TYR A 209 12.17 -12.79 -10.87
N VAL A 210 13.16 -12.29 -10.12
CA VAL A 210 14.43 -11.80 -10.69
C VAL A 210 15.18 -12.89 -11.43
N ARG A 211 15.21 -14.14 -10.93
CA ARG A 211 15.79 -15.27 -11.67
C ARG A 211 15.09 -15.52 -13.01
N LYS A 212 13.76 -15.45 -13.04
CA LYS A 212 12.98 -15.59 -14.29
C LYS A 212 13.31 -14.48 -15.29
N LEU A 213 13.42 -13.23 -14.83
CA LEU A 213 13.83 -12.10 -15.67
C LEU A 213 15.25 -12.28 -16.24
N ARG A 214 16.19 -12.78 -15.44
CA ARG A 214 17.55 -13.07 -15.92
C ARG A 214 17.57 -14.13 -17.02
N GLU A 215 16.78 -15.19 -16.89
CA GLU A 215 16.67 -16.22 -17.94
C GLU A 215 15.96 -15.68 -19.19
N ARG A 216 14.92 -14.84 -19.02
CA ARG A 216 14.26 -14.13 -20.13
C ARG A 216 15.29 -13.28 -20.91
N GLN A 217 16.09 -12.47 -20.21
CA GLN A 217 17.15 -11.67 -20.83
C GLN A 217 18.23 -12.53 -21.49
N ARG A 218 18.67 -13.61 -20.83
CA ARG A 218 19.65 -14.54 -21.40
C ARG A 218 19.18 -15.12 -22.73
N ARG A 219 17.89 -15.47 -22.85
CA ARG A 219 17.29 -15.98 -24.09
C ARG A 219 17.25 -14.91 -25.19
N LYS A 220 16.89 -13.66 -24.85
CA LYS A 220 16.96 -12.52 -25.79
C LYS A 220 18.38 -12.36 -26.33
N ASN A 221 19.38 -12.39 -25.44
CA ASN A 221 20.79 -12.29 -25.83
C ASN A 221 21.19 -13.44 -26.76
N ILE A 222 20.86 -14.70 -26.44
CA ILE A 222 21.14 -15.84 -27.31
C ILE A 222 20.47 -15.69 -28.68
N ALA A 223 19.21 -15.27 -28.72
CA ALA A 223 18.50 -15.07 -29.98
C ALA A 223 19.20 -14.03 -30.88
N ARG A 224 19.78 -12.99 -30.27
CA ARG A 224 20.55 -11.95 -30.97
C ARG A 224 21.94 -12.44 -31.37
N ASP A 225 22.72 -12.94 -30.41
CA ASP A 225 24.13 -13.32 -30.59
C ASP A 225 24.31 -14.38 -31.68
N TYR A 226 23.31 -15.25 -31.83
CA TYR A 226 23.29 -16.31 -32.84
C TYR A 226 22.40 -16.00 -34.06
N ASN A 227 21.92 -14.75 -34.22
CA ASN A 227 21.06 -14.32 -35.32
C ASN A 227 19.86 -15.26 -35.59
N LEU A 228 19.23 -15.77 -34.52
CA LEU A 228 18.16 -16.76 -34.63
C LEU A 228 16.86 -16.19 -35.20
N VAL A 229 16.63 -14.88 -35.05
CA VAL A 229 15.41 -14.21 -35.54
C VAL A 229 15.38 -14.16 -37.08
N PRO A 230 16.43 -13.67 -37.78
CA PRO A 230 16.53 -13.81 -39.24
C PRO A 230 16.42 -15.26 -39.75
N ALA A 231 17.05 -16.21 -39.04
CA ALA A 231 17.01 -17.63 -39.37
C ALA A 231 15.57 -18.19 -39.30
N PHE A 232 14.84 -17.84 -38.24
CA PHE A 232 13.43 -18.20 -38.05
C PHE A 232 12.53 -17.63 -39.15
N LEU A 233 12.78 -16.38 -39.55
CA LEU A 233 12.07 -15.70 -40.64
C LEU A 233 12.49 -16.19 -42.05
N GLY A 234 13.43 -17.14 -42.14
CA GLY A 234 13.84 -17.79 -43.38
C GLY A 234 14.78 -16.96 -44.26
N ARG A 235 15.42 -15.91 -43.72
CA ARG A 235 16.35 -15.05 -44.47
C ARG A 235 17.62 -15.79 -44.89
N ASP A 236 18.14 -16.69 -44.05
CA ASP A 236 19.33 -17.49 -44.38
C ASP A 236 19.16 -18.41 -45.59
N LYS A 237 17.92 -18.85 -45.89
CA LYS A 237 17.61 -19.61 -47.11
C LYS A 237 17.56 -18.70 -48.33
N LYS A 238 16.94 -17.53 -48.18
CA LYS A 238 16.75 -16.56 -49.26
C LYS A 238 18.08 -15.96 -49.72
N ASP A 239 19.01 -15.74 -48.80
CA ASP A 239 20.36 -15.26 -49.12
C ASP A 239 21.22 -16.38 -49.73
N LYS A 240 21.13 -17.63 -49.24
CA LYS A 240 21.78 -18.80 -49.87
C LYS A 240 21.29 -19.10 -51.29
N ASP A 241 20.00 -18.92 -51.56
CA ASP A 241 19.43 -19.11 -52.90
C ASP A 241 19.83 -17.99 -53.86
N ARG A 242 20.12 -16.79 -53.34
CA ARG A 242 20.53 -15.61 -54.12
C ARG A 242 22.03 -15.60 -54.45
N GLU A 243 22.85 -16.29 -53.65
CA GLU A 243 24.30 -16.45 -53.89
C GLU A 243 24.65 -17.57 -54.88
N ARG A 244 23.68 -18.33 -55.41
CA ARG A 244 23.94 -19.38 -56.42
C ARG A 244 23.86 -18.79 -57.83
N PRO A 245 24.97 -18.60 -58.57
CA PRO A 245 24.91 -18.08 -59.93
C PRO A 245 24.43 -19.17 -60.89
N GLY A 246 23.65 -18.76 -61.89
CA GLY A 246 22.81 -19.61 -62.72
C GLY A 246 23.48 -20.79 -63.41
N GLY A 247 22.73 -21.90 -63.48
CA GLY A 247 22.96 -23.05 -64.36
C GLY A 247 21.61 -23.51 -64.92
N VAL A 248 21.46 -23.39 -66.23
CA VAL A 248 20.26 -23.63 -67.05
C VAL A 248 19.94 -25.13 -67.20
N SER A 249 18.66 -25.40 -67.53
CA SER A 249 18.03 -26.63 -68.05
C SER A 249 17.62 -27.66 -66.98
N GLY A 250 16.45 -28.28 -67.00
CA GLY A 250 15.33 -28.34 -67.94
C GLY A 250 14.52 -29.62 -67.62
N GLY A 251 13.21 -29.64 -67.87
CA GLY A 251 12.45 -30.90 -67.99
C GLY A 251 11.49 -31.25 -66.84
N GLY A 252 10.20 -30.93 -67.08
CA GLY A 252 9.06 -31.86 -67.02
C GLY A 252 8.94 -32.93 -65.94
N SER A 253 7.85 -32.77 -65.16
CA SER A 253 6.77 -33.75 -64.94
C SER A 253 7.08 -35.19 -64.49
N GLY A 254 6.42 -35.59 -63.38
CA GLY A 254 5.83 -36.92 -63.28
C GLY A 254 6.01 -37.63 -61.93
N GLY A 255 4.88 -38.06 -61.35
CA GLY A 255 4.77 -39.45 -60.92
C GLY A 255 5.00 -39.79 -59.45
N VAL A 256 3.87 -40.04 -58.80
CA VAL A 256 3.58 -40.82 -57.58
C VAL A 256 4.33 -42.16 -57.47
N LEU A 257 4.37 -42.69 -56.22
CA LEU A 257 4.62 -44.09 -55.75
C LEU A 257 6.11 -44.37 -55.47
N GLY A 258 6.55 -45.01 -54.39
CA GLY A 258 5.95 -45.77 -53.30
C GLY A 258 7.04 -46.73 -52.75
N GLY A 259 6.91 -47.21 -51.52
CA GLY A 259 7.53 -48.49 -51.11
C GLY A 259 8.76 -48.45 -50.17
N ALA A 260 8.48 -48.85 -48.91
CA ALA A 260 9.12 -49.93 -48.15
C ALA A 260 10.65 -49.98 -47.91
N GLY A 261 11.01 -50.11 -46.62
CA GLY A 261 11.61 -51.35 -46.11
C GLY A 261 13.08 -51.34 -45.68
N GLY A 262 13.32 -51.90 -44.48
CA GLY A 262 14.61 -52.42 -44.00
C GLY A 262 15.36 -51.47 -43.06
N GLY A 263 15.79 -51.82 -41.84
CA GLY A 263 16.04 -53.12 -41.24
C GLY A 263 17.54 -53.29 -40.95
N GLY A 264 17.90 -53.50 -39.69
CA GLY A 264 19.25 -53.83 -39.20
C GLY A 264 19.83 -52.74 -38.29
N GLY A 265 20.30 -52.99 -37.07
CA GLY A 265 20.65 -54.22 -36.39
C GLY A 265 22.09 -54.13 -35.86
N LEU A 266 22.23 -54.37 -34.56
CA LEU A 266 23.41 -54.89 -33.83
C LEU A 266 24.51 -53.93 -33.37
N GLY A 267 24.96 -54.16 -32.13
CA GLY A 267 26.27 -53.74 -31.62
C GLY A 267 26.30 -53.44 -30.12
N GLY A 268 26.42 -54.48 -29.28
CA GLY A 268 26.53 -54.37 -27.82
C GLY A 268 27.96 -54.42 -27.25
N GLY A 269 28.05 -54.32 -25.92
CA GLY A 269 29.24 -54.48 -25.07
C GLY A 269 29.50 -53.22 -24.24
N GLY A 270 29.45 -53.16 -22.91
CA GLY A 270 29.60 -54.19 -21.88
C GLY A 270 30.95 -54.03 -21.17
N THR A 271 30.93 -53.58 -19.91
CA THR A 271 31.94 -53.63 -18.80
C THR A 271 31.84 -52.34 -17.98
N THR A 272 31.92 -52.25 -16.65
CA THR A 272 32.02 -53.16 -15.50
C THR A 272 31.80 -52.26 -14.28
N ALA A 273 31.07 -52.73 -13.26
CA ALA A 273 30.94 -52.08 -11.96
C ALA A 273 32.29 -52.12 -11.18
N PRO A 274 32.42 -51.33 -10.10
CA PRO A 274 32.25 -51.98 -8.81
C PRO A 274 31.39 -51.21 -7.80
N SER A 275 30.70 -52.00 -6.99
CA SER A 275 29.90 -51.62 -5.84
C SER A 275 30.75 -51.05 -4.70
N ALA A 276 30.32 -49.95 -4.11
CA ALA A 276 30.74 -49.50 -2.79
C ALA A 276 29.56 -49.61 -1.81
N SER A 277 29.74 -50.46 -0.81
CA SER A 277 28.89 -50.64 0.36
C SER A 277 29.02 -49.44 1.29
N VAL A 278 27.90 -48.78 1.60
CA VAL A 278 27.82 -47.83 2.71
C VAL A 278 26.71 -48.30 3.65
N THR A 279 27.13 -48.53 4.88
CA THR A 279 26.37 -49.04 6.03
C THR A 279 25.14 -48.19 6.33
N ALA A 280 23.97 -48.81 6.21
CA ALA A 280 22.71 -48.26 6.69
C ALA A 280 22.68 -48.35 8.23
N GLY A 281 22.77 -47.19 8.88
CA GLY A 281 22.42 -47.05 10.29
C GLY A 281 20.91 -47.21 10.44
N SER A 282 20.51 -48.25 11.17
CA SER A 282 19.15 -48.57 11.57
C SER A 282 18.59 -47.54 12.56
N GLY A 283 18.12 -46.41 12.04
CA GLY A 283 17.15 -45.55 12.74
C GLY A 283 15.74 -46.04 12.44
N ALA A 284 15.06 -46.64 13.42
CA ALA A 284 13.66 -47.04 13.29
C ALA A 284 12.80 -45.86 12.81
N PRO A 285 11.84 -46.06 11.88
CA PRO A 285 10.95 -45.00 11.47
C PRO A 285 10.01 -44.72 12.64
N VAL A 286 10.19 -43.56 13.28
CA VAL A 286 9.17 -43.01 14.18
C VAL A 286 7.95 -42.76 13.31
N VAL A 287 6.93 -43.59 13.48
CA VAL A 287 5.61 -43.39 12.85
C VAL A 287 5.04 -42.12 13.45
N ALA A 288 5.31 -40.99 12.81
CA ALA A 288 4.64 -39.73 13.11
C ALA A 288 3.16 -39.91 12.81
N SER A 289 2.35 -39.97 13.87
CA SER A 289 0.90 -39.89 13.78
C SER A 289 0.55 -38.66 12.94
N LYS A 290 -0.11 -38.86 11.79
CA LYS A 290 -0.49 -37.78 10.87
C LYS A 290 -1.31 -36.74 11.63
N ARG A 291 -0.67 -35.64 12.01
CA ARG A 291 -1.32 -34.51 12.67
C ARG A 291 -2.36 -33.91 11.73
N LYS A 292 -3.54 -33.61 12.25
CA LYS A 292 -4.61 -32.98 11.49
C LYS A 292 -4.19 -31.55 11.13
N VAL A 293 -3.96 -31.30 9.84
CA VAL A 293 -3.57 -29.99 9.30
C VAL A 293 -4.65 -28.96 9.64
N THR A 294 -4.26 -27.88 10.33
CA THR A 294 -5.19 -26.81 10.74
C THR A 294 -5.59 -25.94 9.54
N LYS A 295 -6.68 -25.16 9.66
CA LYS A 295 -7.11 -24.22 8.60
C LYS A 295 -5.99 -23.23 8.26
N GLU A 296 -5.37 -22.68 9.29
CA GLU A 296 -4.26 -21.73 9.18
C GLU A 296 -3.03 -22.36 8.49
N GLU A 297 -2.71 -23.61 8.80
CA GLU A 297 -1.61 -24.34 8.14
C GLU A 297 -1.90 -24.57 6.64
N ARG A 298 -3.15 -24.81 6.26
CA ARG A 298 -3.53 -24.93 4.83
C ARG A 298 -3.34 -23.61 4.08
N GLU A 299 -3.74 -22.50 4.68
CA GLU A 299 -3.57 -21.17 4.09
C GLU A 299 -2.09 -20.82 3.91
N GLN A 300 -1.26 -21.10 4.92
CA GLN A 300 0.19 -20.92 4.82
C GLN A 300 0.83 -21.81 3.75
N ARG A 301 0.44 -23.08 3.67
CA ARG A 301 0.90 -24.00 2.60
C ARG A 301 0.50 -23.53 1.21
N ALA A 302 -0.68 -22.90 1.07
CA ALA A 302 -1.10 -22.32 -0.20
C ALA A 302 -0.26 -21.10 -0.58
N LYS A 303 0.03 -20.20 0.38
CA LYS A 303 0.91 -19.03 0.17
C LYS A 303 2.33 -19.44 -0.24
N LEU A 304 2.86 -20.48 0.39
CA LEU A 304 4.24 -20.96 0.16
C LEU A 304 4.35 -21.98 -0.98
N ARG A 305 3.25 -22.29 -1.67
CA ARG A 305 3.22 -23.22 -2.81
C ARG A 305 4.23 -22.89 -3.92
N PRO A 306 4.53 -21.62 -4.25
CA PRO A 306 5.55 -21.31 -5.25
C PRO A 306 6.95 -21.83 -4.90
N LEU A 307 7.30 -21.91 -3.61
CA LEU A 307 8.61 -22.43 -3.16
C LEU A 307 8.80 -23.92 -3.47
N CYS A 308 7.71 -24.67 -3.66
CA CYS A 308 7.75 -26.09 -4.07
C CYS A 308 8.48 -26.32 -5.40
N GLN A 309 8.65 -25.28 -6.22
CA GLN A 309 9.38 -25.38 -7.50
C GLN A 309 10.89 -25.52 -7.31
N PHE A 310 11.41 -25.14 -6.15
CA PHE A 310 12.86 -25.02 -5.90
C PHE A 310 13.35 -25.73 -4.63
N MET A 311 12.44 -26.12 -3.74
CA MET A 311 12.77 -26.90 -2.55
C MET A 311 12.43 -28.38 -2.73
N ALA A 312 13.27 -29.27 -2.18
CA ALA A 312 12.90 -30.67 -2.13
C ALA A 312 11.68 -30.85 -1.21
N ARG A 313 10.80 -31.80 -1.55
CA ARG A 313 9.58 -32.08 -0.77
C ARG A 313 9.87 -32.27 0.73
N ARG A 314 10.95 -32.97 1.05
CA ARG A 314 11.39 -33.23 2.43
C ARG A 314 11.75 -31.94 3.16
N GLU A 315 12.51 -31.06 2.53
CA GLU A 315 12.93 -29.77 3.11
C GLU A 315 11.73 -28.87 3.36
N LEU A 316 10.77 -28.86 2.44
CA LEU A 316 9.54 -28.10 2.58
C LEU A 316 8.66 -28.62 3.73
N GLU A 317 8.51 -29.95 3.85
CA GLU A 317 7.77 -30.56 4.98
C GLU A 317 8.46 -30.25 6.32
N GLU A 318 9.78 -30.33 6.37
CA GLU A 318 10.58 -29.97 7.55
C GLU A 318 10.47 -28.47 7.89
N PHE A 319 10.43 -27.59 6.89
CA PHE A 319 10.22 -26.15 7.09
C PHE A 319 8.87 -25.86 7.77
N PHE A 320 7.78 -26.48 7.31
CA PHE A 320 6.47 -26.33 7.95
C PHE A 320 6.45 -26.86 9.39
N ASP A 321 7.08 -28.01 9.63
CA ASP A 321 7.19 -28.55 10.97
C ASP A 321 8.01 -27.65 11.91
N ASN A 322 9.09 -27.05 11.39
CA ASN A 322 9.93 -26.12 12.15
C ASN A 322 9.20 -24.81 12.45
N MET A 323 8.45 -24.23 11.50
CA MET A 323 7.60 -23.05 11.77
C MET A 323 6.58 -23.34 12.87
N GLN A 324 5.96 -24.52 12.86
CA GLN A 324 4.99 -24.87 13.88
C GLN A 324 5.63 -25.12 15.24
N LYS A 325 6.80 -25.78 15.27
CA LYS A 325 7.61 -25.91 16.49
C LYS A 325 7.99 -24.55 17.04
N GLU A 326 8.43 -23.62 16.19
CA GLU A 326 8.78 -22.26 16.59
C GLU A 326 7.57 -21.55 17.22
N ARG A 327 6.41 -21.59 16.58
CA ARG A 327 5.18 -20.99 17.13
C ARG A 327 4.80 -21.61 18.48
N ALA A 328 4.88 -22.93 18.60
CA ALA A 328 4.63 -23.65 19.85
C ALA A 328 5.62 -23.25 20.95
N LEU A 329 6.91 -23.14 20.61
CA LEU A 329 7.96 -22.69 21.52
C LEU A 329 7.75 -21.24 21.95
N ARG A 330 7.43 -20.32 21.03
CA ARG A 330 7.09 -18.92 21.35
C ARG A 330 5.88 -18.84 22.28
N ALA A 331 4.85 -19.65 22.06
CA ALA A 331 3.70 -19.74 22.96
C ALA A 331 4.11 -20.26 24.34
N LYS A 332 4.94 -21.31 24.40
CA LYS A 332 5.43 -21.88 25.65
C LYS A 332 6.32 -20.90 26.42
N VAL A 333 7.18 -20.15 25.73
CA VAL A 333 8.00 -19.10 26.34
C VAL A 333 7.11 -18.02 26.96
N ARG A 334 6.08 -17.56 26.25
CA ARG A 334 5.11 -16.58 26.80
C ARG A 334 4.36 -17.12 28.02
N GLU A 335 3.97 -18.38 27.99
CA GLU A 335 3.34 -19.09 29.12
C GLU A 335 4.27 -19.14 30.34
N LEU A 336 5.51 -19.58 30.16
CA LEU A 336 6.51 -19.66 31.23
C LEU A 336 6.86 -18.27 31.79
N GLN A 337 6.96 -17.25 30.93
CA GLN A 337 7.14 -15.87 31.36
C GLN A 337 5.94 -15.35 32.16
N ARG A 338 4.71 -15.78 31.83
CA ARG A 338 3.51 -15.46 32.62
C ARG A 338 3.55 -16.12 33.99
N TYR A 339 3.98 -17.37 34.09
CA TYR A 339 4.16 -18.04 35.37
C TYR A 339 5.16 -17.28 36.26
N ARG A 340 6.32 -16.92 35.70
CA ARG A 340 7.33 -16.13 36.41
C ARG A 340 6.80 -14.78 36.89
N ARG A 341 6.04 -14.05 36.07
CA ARG A 341 5.41 -12.77 36.45
C ARG A 341 4.39 -12.91 37.59
N ASN A 342 3.79 -14.09 37.74
CA ASN A 342 2.83 -14.38 38.81
C ASN A 342 3.45 -15.10 40.01
N GLY A 343 4.78 -15.10 40.11
CA GLY A 343 5.50 -15.65 41.26
C GLY A 343 5.65 -17.17 41.27
N ILE A 344 5.27 -17.85 40.19
CA ILE A 344 5.45 -19.29 40.05
C ILE A 344 6.89 -19.56 39.67
N THR A 345 7.59 -20.33 40.50
CA THR A 345 9.03 -20.59 40.31
C THR A 345 9.33 -22.04 39.98
N ARG A 346 8.35 -22.94 40.14
CA ARG A 346 8.46 -24.37 39.87
C ARG A 346 7.34 -24.83 38.92
N LEU A 347 7.59 -25.88 38.14
CA LEU A 347 6.65 -26.34 37.10
C LEU A 347 5.46 -27.12 37.66
N ASP A 348 5.63 -27.78 38.80
CA ASP A 348 4.56 -28.46 39.55
C ASP A 348 3.46 -27.47 40.01
N GLU A 349 3.86 -26.27 40.44
CA GLU A 349 2.95 -25.19 40.84
C GLU A 349 2.10 -24.64 39.67
N SER A 350 2.51 -24.83 38.41
CA SER A 350 1.80 -24.23 37.27
C SER A 350 0.43 -24.86 37.01
N ALA A 351 0.25 -26.15 37.35
CA ALA A 351 -1.02 -26.85 37.14
C ALA A 351 -2.14 -26.26 38.00
N GLU A 352 -1.85 -25.95 39.26
CA GLU A 352 -2.80 -25.33 40.19
C GLU A 352 -3.16 -23.91 39.76
N TYR A 353 -2.16 -23.15 39.30
CA TYR A 353 -2.37 -21.81 38.77
C TYR A 353 -3.28 -21.80 37.53
N GLU A 354 -3.02 -22.68 36.54
CA GLU A 354 -3.87 -22.77 35.35
C GLU A 354 -5.28 -23.23 35.70
N ALA A 355 -5.45 -24.19 36.62
CA ALA A 355 -6.77 -24.60 37.10
C ALA A 355 -7.53 -23.43 37.78
N ALA A 356 -6.85 -22.64 38.61
CA ALA A 356 -7.41 -21.47 39.26
C ALA A 356 -7.77 -20.37 38.25
N ARG A 357 -6.90 -20.14 37.25
CA ARG A 357 -7.11 -19.18 36.16
C ARG A 357 -8.31 -19.58 35.29
N HIS A 358 -8.37 -20.83 34.84
CA HIS A 358 -9.48 -21.35 34.04
C HIS A 358 -10.81 -21.25 34.80
N LYS A 359 -10.81 -21.53 36.11
CA LYS A 359 -12.00 -21.33 36.97
C LYS A 359 -12.42 -19.86 37.06
N ARG A 360 -11.46 -18.91 37.06
CA ARG A 360 -11.73 -17.47 37.05
C ARG A 360 -12.28 -16.99 35.70
N GLU A 361 -11.70 -17.45 34.59
CA GLU A 361 -12.19 -17.13 33.24
C GLU A 361 -13.60 -17.67 32.99
N LYS A 362 -13.87 -18.94 33.36
CA LYS A 362 -15.21 -19.54 33.26
C LYS A 362 -16.26 -18.78 34.09
N ARG A 363 -15.87 -18.23 35.26
CA ARG A 363 -16.74 -17.35 36.07
C ARG A 363 -16.99 -15.99 35.40
N LYS A 364 -15.98 -15.42 34.71
CA LYS A 364 -16.10 -14.16 33.96
C LYS A 364 -17.01 -14.33 32.75
N GLU A 365 -16.85 -15.42 32.00
CA GLU A 365 -17.68 -15.77 30.83
C GLU A 365 -19.14 -16.04 31.22
N ASN A 366 -19.38 -16.80 32.29
CA ASN A 366 -20.73 -17.00 32.84
C ASN A 366 -21.38 -15.70 33.36
N LYS A 367 -20.58 -14.69 33.72
CA LYS A 367 -21.06 -13.37 34.15
C LYS A 367 -21.35 -12.46 32.95
N SER A 368 -20.61 -12.58 31.83
CA SER A 368 -20.87 -11.80 30.62
C SER A 368 -22.08 -12.33 29.86
N SER A 369 -22.26 -13.66 29.78
CA SER A 369 -23.44 -14.28 29.17
C SER A 369 -24.74 -13.96 29.93
N LYS A 370 -24.66 -13.79 31.25
CA LYS A 370 -25.80 -13.39 32.09
C LYS A 370 -26.16 -11.89 31.98
N ARG A 371 -25.29 -11.05 31.41
CA ARG A 371 -25.56 -9.63 31.12
C ARG A 371 -26.15 -9.39 29.72
N GLY A 372 -26.19 -10.40 28.85
CA GLY A 372 -26.74 -10.31 27.49
C GLY A 372 -28.24 -10.64 27.37
N GLY A 373 -28.93 -10.96 28.47
CA GLY A 373 -30.35 -11.32 28.47
C GLY A 373 -31.11 -10.61 29.60
N GLY A 374 -31.65 -9.43 29.30
CA GLY A 374 -32.47 -8.66 30.24
C GLY A 374 -32.68 -7.23 29.75
N GLY A 375 -33.71 -7.04 28.92
CA GLY A 375 -34.15 -5.71 28.51
C GLY A 375 -34.90 -4.97 29.62
N GLY A 376 -34.92 -3.65 29.50
CA GLY A 376 -36.02 -2.81 29.95
C GLY A 376 -35.86 -2.08 31.29
N GLY A 377 -35.71 -0.76 31.20
CA GLY A 377 -36.43 0.16 32.09
C GLY A 377 -35.60 0.91 33.14
N GLY A 378 -35.73 2.24 33.13
CA GLY A 378 -35.83 3.01 34.37
C GLY A 378 -34.70 3.97 34.68
N THR A 379 -34.90 5.22 34.28
CA THR A 379 -34.21 6.45 34.69
C THR A 379 -34.35 6.79 36.19
N GLY A 380 -33.37 7.54 36.71
CA GLY A 380 -33.40 8.31 37.97
C GLY A 380 -32.28 7.87 38.93
N GLY A 381 -31.47 8.71 39.57
CA GLY A 381 -31.45 10.15 39.80
C GLY A 381 -30.78 10.39 41.18
N GLY A 382 -29.90 11.40 41.28
CA GLY A 382 -29.28 11.88 42.55
C GLY A 382 -28.02 11.09 42.96
N GLY A 383 -26.89 11.67 43.38
CA GLY A 383 -26.62 12.97 44.00
C GLY A 383 -25.88 12.71 45.32
N GLY A 384 -24.67 13.26 45.52
CA GLY A 384 -24.00 13.20 46.82
C GLY A 384 -22.48 13.32 46.78
N ALA A 385 -21.98 14.41 47.38
CA ALA A 385 -20.58 14.82 47.46
C ALA A 385 -19.90 14.43 48.80
N GLY A 386 -18.58 14.65 48.87
CA GLY A 386 -17.76 14.73 50.11
C GLY A 386 -16.60 13.72 50.09
N GLY A 387 -15.33 14.13 49.88
CA GLY A 387 -14.39 14.69 50.88
C GLY A 387 -13.52 13.54 51.43
N GLY A 388 -12.20 13.56 51.64
CA GLY A 388 -11.10 14.52 51.60
C GLY A 388 -9.91 13.90 52.38
N GLY A 389 -8.66 14.12 51.94
CA GLY A 389 -7.40 13.83 52.68
C GLY A 389 -6.94 12.35 52.75
N GLY A 390 -5.67 11.96 52.71
CA GLY A 390 -4.39 12.65 52.63
C GLY A 390 -3.22 11.63 52.76
N ALA A 391 -2.13 11.91 52.05
CA ALA A 391 -0.71 11.55 52.28
C ALA A 391 -0.22 10.08 52.44
N GLY A 392 0.76 9.73 51.58
CA GLY A 392 2.08 9.26 52.04
C GLY A 392 2.52 7.84 51.63
N GLY A 393 3.60 7.75 50.84
CA GLY A 393 4.44 6.54 50.75
C GLY A 393 4.87 6.17 49.33
N GLY A 394 6.13 6.45 48.98
CA GLY A 394 6.73 6.08 47.70
C GLY A 394 7.08 4.60 47.59
N GLY A 395 7.20 4.12 46.35
CA GLY A 395 7.69 2.77 46.04
C GLY A 395 7.47 2.44 44.56
N ALA A 396 8.57 2.35 43.81
CA ALA A 396 8.59 1.91 42.42
C ALA A 396 7.84 0.58 42.27
N SER A 397 6.91 0.50 41.31
CA SER A 397 6.17 -0.72 41.02
C SER A 397 6.07 -0.95 39.52
N THR A 398 6.72 -2.03 39.11
CA THR A 398 6.62 -2.73 37.84
C THR A 398 5.18 -2.99 37.42
N VAL A 399 4.89 -2.69 36.15
CA VAL A 399 3.59 -2.86 35.49
C VAL A 399 3.18 -4.34 35.47
N LYS A 400 2.05 -4.63 36.11
CA LYS A 400 1.32 -5.90 36.04
C LYS A 400 0.27 -5.78 34.94
N GLU A 401 0.37 -6.59 33.89
CA GLU A 401 -0.69 -6.72 32.89
C GLU A 401 -1.78 -7.66 33.38
N GLU A 402 -3.00 -7.13 33.52
CA GLU A 402 -4.24 -7.90 33.70
C GLU A 402 -5.32 -7.40 32.71
N GLY A 403 -5.79 -8.28 31.82
CA GLY A 403 -7.14 -8.25 31.23
C GLY A 403 -7.52 -7.10 30.29
N LYS A 404 -7.13 -7.20 29.01
CA LYS A 404 -7.17 -6.17 27.95
C LYS A 404 -8.53 -5.89 27.26
N ASP A 405 -9.67 -6.09 27.91
CA ASP A 405 -11.00 -5.85 27.27
C ASP A 405 -11.79 -4.67 27.88
N GLY A 406 -11.17 -3.88 28.77
CA GLY A 406 -11.82 -2.72 29.38
C GLY A 406 -10.86 -1.62 29.86
N GLU A 407 -9.55 -1.78 29.64
CA GLU A 407 -8.51 -0.88 30.17
C GLU A 407 -8.54 0.51 29.52
N PHE A 408 -9.10 0.62 28.32
CA PHE A 408 -9.15 1.85 27.53
C PHE A 408 -10.56 2.31 27.17
N SER A 409 -11.61 1.76 27.79
CA SER A 409 -13.01 2.02 27.41
C SER A 409 -13.37 3.53 27.35
N ALA A 410 -12.70 4.35 28.17
CA ALA A 410 -12.85 5.81 28.18
C ALA A 410 -12.33 6.52 26.92
N ILE A 411 -11.35 5.94 26.21
CA ILE A 411 -10.70 6.54 25.03
C ILE A 411 -10.78 5.69 23.76
N GLU A 412 -11.22 4.44 23.85
CA GLU A 412 -11.29 3.46 22.75
C GLU A 412 -12.18 3.91 21.59
N HIS A 413 -13.27 4.60 21.88
CA HIS A 413 -14.21 5.11 20.89
C HIS A 413 -13.81 6.48 20.31
N LEU A 414 -12.69 7.07 20.76
CA LEU A 414 -12.28 8.41 20.35
C LEU A 414 -11.38 8.39 19.13
N ALA A 415 -11.54 9.38 18.25
CA ALA A 415 -10.74 9.51 17.03
C ALA A 415 -9.22 9.53 17.33
N GLY A 416 -8.48 8.73 16.56
CA GLY A 416 -7.03 8.58 16.69
C GLY A 416 -6.58 7.50 17.68
N PHE A 417 -7.50 6.77 18.35
CA PHE A 417 -7.14 5.68 19.27
C PHE A 417 -6.32 4.58 18.60
N GLU A 418 -6.67 4.20 17.38
CA GLU A 418 -5.98 3.17 16.59
C GLU A 418 -4.56 3.55 16.17
N LEU A 419 -4.21 4.84 16.24
CA LEU A 419 -2.89 5.35 15.88
C LEU A 419 -1.90 5.35 17.06
N LEU A 420 -2.36 4.97 18.25
CA LEU A 420 -1.55 4.95 19.47
C LEU A 420 -0.93 3.57 19.71
N SER A 421 0.33 3.54 20.13
CA SER A 421 0.90 2.33 20.73
C SER A 421 0.27 2.01 22.09
N ASP A 422 0.35 0.77 22.56
CA ASP A 422 -0.19 0.38 23.88
C ASP A 422 0.32 1.25 25.03
N ARG A 423 1.61 1.65 24.98
CA ARG A 423 2.20 2.57 25.97
C ARG A 423 1.58 3.96 25.93
N GLU A 424 1.24 4.44 24.74
CA GLU A 424 0.59 5.73 24.54
C GLU A 424 -0.89 5.70 24.91
N LYS A 425 -1.58 4.57 24.70
CA LYS A 425 -2.94 4.34 25.18
C LYS A 425 -2.99 4.44 26.71
N VAL A 426 -2.04 3.82 27.41
CA VAL A 426 -1.89 3.94 28.88
C VAL A 426 -1.61 5.39 29.30
N LEU A 427 -0.70 6.09 28.59
CA LEU A 427 -0.41 7.49 28.89
C LEU A 427 -1.65 8.39 28.72
N CYS A 428 -2.35 8.28 27.59
CA CYS A 428 -3.56 9.05 27.30
C CYS A 428 -4.65 8.83 28.35
N ASN A 429 -4.88 7.57 28.73
CA ASN A 429 -5.84 7.21 29.77
C ASN A 429 -5.43 7.81 31.13
N SER A 430 -4.14 7.75 31.50
CA SER A 430 -3.64 8.31 32.77
C SER A 430 -3.66 9.84 32.84
N LEU A 431 -3.56 10.51 31.69
CA LEU A 431 -3.59 11.97 31.57
C LEU A 431 -5.01 12.51 31.30
N ASN A 432 -6.00 11.63 31.18
CA ASN A 432 -7.35 11.95 30.71
C ASN A 432 -7.34 12.81 29.43
N LEU A 433 -6.41 12.48 28.52
CA LEU A 433 -6.17 13.21 27.28
C LEU A 433 -6.66 12.36 26.11
N SER A 434 -7.49 12.95 25.23
CA SER A 434 -7.98 12.20 24.08
C SER A 434 -6.85 11.85 23.10
N PRO A 435 -6.93 10.69 22.39
CA PRO A 435 -5.90 10.26 21.43
C PRO A 435 -5.55 11.34 20.40
N SER A 436 -6.54 12.00 19.80
CA SER A 436 -6.33 13.11 18.86
C SER A 436 -5.54 14.30 19.48
N ARG A 437 -5.85 14.68 20.72
CA ARG A 437 -5.15 15.77 21.41
C ARG A 437 -3.71 15.38 21.74
N TYR A 438 -3.48 14.15 22.20
CA TYR A 438 -2.14 13.63 22.42
C TYR A 438 -1.32 13.61 21.12
N LEU A 439 -1.88 13.10 20.02
CA LEU A 439 -1.18 13.07 18.73
C LEU A 439 -0.80 14.47 18.25
N THR A 440 -1.69 15.46 18.41
CA THR A 440 -1.38 16.87 18.07
C THR A 440 -0.19 17.38 18.89
N VAL A 441 -0.20 17.14 20.20
CA VAL A 441 0.87 17.59 21.10
C VAL A 441 2.19 16.84 20.81
N LYS A 442 2.13 15.52 20.58
CA LYS A 442 3.29 14.69 20.20
C LYS A 442 3.93 15.23 18.93
N THR A 443 3.14 15.51 17.90
CA THR A 443 3.61 16.07 16.62
C THR A 443 4.29 17.42 16.82
N ILE A 444 3.70 18.33 17.60
CA ILE A 444 4.29 19.64 17.87
C ILE A 444 5.63 19.52 18.62
N ILE A 445 5.68 18.71 19.68
CA ILE A 445 6.90 18.54 20.50
C ILE A 445 8.03 17.90 19.69
N ILE A 446 7.74 16.86 18.91
CA ILE A 446 8.75 16.19 18.07
C ILE A 446 9.23 17.14 16.97
N LYS A 447 8.33 17.86 16.30
CA LYS A 447 8.69 18.85 15.28
C LYS A 447 9.58 19.95 15.85
N ASP A 448 9.23 20.51 17.00
CA ASP A 448 10.03 21.54 17.67
C ASP A 448 11.42 21.01 18.06
N HIS A 449 11.51 19.78 18.55
CA HIS A 449 12.79 19.17 18.90
C HIS A 449 13.68 18.96 17.66
N LEU A 450 13.11 18.49 16.55
CA LEU A 450 13.82 18.32 15.29
C LEU A 450 14.31 19.66 14.71
N GLN A 451 13.47 20.70 14.74
CA GLN A 451 13.84 22.04 14.31
C GLN A 451 15.00 22.62 15.14
N LYS A 452 14.96 22.46 16.47
CA LYS A 452 16.06 22.88 17.35
C LYS A 452 17.36 22.15 17.05
N ARG A 453 17.32 20.84 16.78
CA ARG A 453 18.52 20.08 16.38
C ARG A 453 19.13 20.56 15.06
N GLN A 454 18.32 21.17 14.20
CA GLN A 454 18.76 21.76 12.93
C GLN A 454 19.18 23.23 13.06
N GLY A 455 19.26 23.77 14.28
CA GLY A 455 19.60 25.17 14.54
C GLY A 455 18.48 26.16 14.19
N VAL A 456 17.27 25.68 13.92
CA VAL A 456 16.11 26.51 13.59
C VAL A 456 15.34 26.86 14.87
N PRO A 457 15.07 28.15 15.15
CA PRO A 457 14.28 28.53 16.32
C PRO A 457 12.84 28.02 16.19
N ALA A 458 12.42 27.14 17.11
CA ALA A 458 11.06 26.63 17.18
C ALA A 458 10.07 27.73 17.61
N LYS A 459 9.05 28.00 16.78
CA LYS A 459 7.99 29.03 17.02
C LYS A 459 6.59 28.43 17.17
N SER A 460 6.46 27.12 17.38
CA SER A 460 5.15 26.48 17.41
C SER A 460 4.29 26.98 18.58
N ARG A 461 3.04 27.38 18.28
CA ARG A 461 2.05 27.66 19.33
C ARG A 461 1.58 26.34 19.93
N LEU A 462 1.71 26.19 21.24
CA LEU A 462 1.18 25.06 21.96
C LEU A 462 -0.35 25.20 22.13
N PRO A 463 -1.11 24.10 22.05
CA PRO A 463 -2.55 24.14 22.31
C PRO A 463 -2.88 24.67 23.70
N THR A 464 -3.97 25.43 23.85
CA THR A 464 -4.36 26.10 25.11
C THR A 464 -4.67 25.13 26.25
N TYR A 465 -5.06 23.89 25.94
CA TYR A 465 -5.29 22.84 26.92
C TYR A 465 -4.00 22.18 27.44
N LEU A 466 -2.84 22.51 26.87
CA LEU A 466 -1.56 21.93 27.25
C LEU A 466 -0.90 22.77 28.35
N ASP A 467 -1.21 22.45 29.61
CA ASP A 467 -0.55 23.09 30.75
C ASP A 467 0.92 22.63 30.93
N LYS A 468 1.63 23.28 31.86
CA LYS A 468 3.04 22.97 32.15
C LYS A 468 3.26 21.54 32.67
N VAL A 469 2.26 20.95 33.32
CA VAL A 469 2.33 19.62 33.94
C VAL A 469 2.16 18.54 32.88
N LEU A 470 1.09 18.63 32.08
CA LEU A 470 0.82 17.79 30.91
C LEU A 470 1.99 17.83 29.93
N LYS A 471 2.50 19.02 29.61
CA LYS A 471 3.69 19.17 28.74
C LYS A 471 4.89 18.42 29.28
N ARG A 472 5.18 18.54 30.58
CA ARG A 472 6.33 17.87 31.21
C ARG A 472 6.18 16.35 31.17
N ARG A 473 4.99 15.82 31.50
CA ARG A 473 4.75 14.37 31.50
C ARG A 473 4.85 13.77 30.09
N ILE A 474 4.32 14.46 29.08
CA ILE A 474 4.43 14.02 27.68
C ILE A 474 5.89 14.09 27.20
N LEU A 475 6.61 15.16 27.52
CA LEU A 475 8.02 15.29 27.16
C LEU A 475 8.87 14.18 27.80
N SER A 476 8.69 13.92 29.10
CA SER A 476 9.37 12.83 29.81
C SER A 476 9.09 11.47 29.15
N PHE A 477 7.82 11.19 28.84
CA PHE A 477 7.45 9.96 28.15
C PHE A 477 8.13 9.82 26.78
N LEU A 478 8.16 10.90 25.98
CA LEU A 478 8.79 10.88 24.65
C LEU A 478 10.32 10.69 24.76
N THR A 479 10.95 11.27 25.78
CA THR A 479 12.37 11.05 26.06
C THR A 479 12.66 9.61 26.51
N GLU A 480 11.88 9.06 27.44
CA GLU A 480 12.02 7.68 27.92
C GLU A 480 11.72 6.65 26.83
N SER A 481 10.80 6.98 25.92
CA SER A 481 10.45 6.16 24.76
C SER A 481 11.42 6.33 23.59
N GLY A 482 12.48 7.14 23.73
CA GLY A 482 13.53 7.31 22.72
C GLY A 482 13.18 8.21 21.53
N TRP A 483 12.04 8.89 21.55
CA TRP A 483 11.64 9.81 20.48
C TRP A 483 12.40 11.14 20.51
N ILE A 484 12.95 11.51 21.68
CA ILE A 484 13.62 12.79 21.94
C ILE A 484 14.89 12.51 22.75
N SER A 485 16.02 13.07 22.35
CA SER A 485 17.29 12.92 23.10
C SER A 485 17.32 13.84 24.33
N ARG A 486 17.97 13.39 25.42
CA ARG A 486 18.20 14.21 26.63
C ARG A 486 19.16 15.38 26.39
N ASP A 487 20.00 15.29 25.37
CA ASP A 487 21.16 16.18 25.19
C ASP A 487 20.88 17.35 24.24
N ALA A 488 19.82 18.09 24.50
CA ALA A 488 19.57 19.38 23.85
C ALA A 488 19.00 20.37 24.88
N SER A 489 19.80 20.68 25.90
CA SER A 489 19.61 21.88 26.73
C SER A 489 20.38 23.04 26.11
#